data_AF-A0A510JKX3-F1
#
_entry.id   AF-A0A510JKX3-F1
#
_cell.length_a   1.000
_cell.length_b   1.000
_cell.length_c   1.000
_cell.angle_alpha   90.00
_cell.angle_beta   90.00
_cell.angle_gamma   90.00
#
_symmetry.space_group_name_H-M   'P 1'
#
loop_
_entity.id
_entity.type
_entity.pdbx_description
1 polymer ?
#
loop_
_entity_poly.entity_id
_entity_poly.type
_entity_poly.pdbx_seq_one_letter_code
_entity_poly.pdbx_strand_id
1 'polypeptide(L)'
;MKILKYLLSAILIVLIIFLFGIMFSSNIVSFMARSKHSKFENVKYSVKNSQMVFDNFVVNGKDLGKGHATVGIIRTGLFKLVPKLTISNLKLEDVKLEGIYKEKDSQIDTFTEKINSLSAQEKASKTTADFIKETTDKTTTLTTNTDNLINNKWKQSIEKINTLKKNYAETTDLKSKAQKIVELNNEIKPLVKSINSEKENVEKNISEIELERDIVLANVSDNLTKLEKEISLNDFNNNSNSNIQNMNLYIFLDKGKDLETSLNTALKATALVKEIKDLNIRISDMDINEGKIVAKGLNGNLSQVSGEILLQNHSKALIKGQNNGYEITYNKDNFTSKTLFAVNKIVSLIEYSKNDLIEGKTVKLSSELVMENNNFKNLNHTVLTDEEKTLLTQKIENLRNNNYQQIMTKYEEDNKNIETLIDTVYAQKDKLDKLQKDLLSLGTIVTVEQAAVTNENAPQNNNQNNGSAINILNNNASSSNINNDSNNNTNNSSNNAEKQNGNQNTNKINIGNR
;
A
#
# COMPACT_ATOMS: atom_id res chain seq x y z
N MET A 1 -31.27 60.91 61.57
CA MET A 1 -31.41 59.50 61.16
C MET A 1 -31.61 59.29 59.65
N LYS A 2 -32.54 59.98 58.98
CA LYS A 2 -32.78 59.79 57.52
C LYS A 2 -31.54 60.07 56.65
N ILE A 3 -30.85 61.18 56.89
CA ILE A 3 -29.61 61.57 56.18
C ILE A 3 -28.48 60.54 56.36
N LEU A 4 -28.31 59.98 57.55
CA LEU A 4 -27.29 58.95 57.81
C LEU A 4 -27.59 57.64 57.07
N LYS A 5 -28.87 57.28 56.91
CA LYS A 5 -29.28 56.12 56.09
C LYS A 5 -29.00 56.34 54.59
N TYR A 6 -29.25 57.54 54.08
CA TYR A 6 -28.91 57.87 52.69
C TYR A 6 -27.40 57.91 52.44
N LEU A 7 -26.62 58.45 53.40
CA LEU A 7 -25.16 58.46 53.32
C LEU A 7 -24.58 57.04 53.38
N LEU A 8 -25.09 56.20 54.28
CA LEU A 8 -24.67 54.79 54.38
C LEU A 8 -25.05 54.00 53.11
N SER A 9 -26.23 54.25 52.54
CA SER A 9 -26.66 53.68 51.26
C SER A 9 -25.76 54.14 50.10
N ALA A 10 -25.41 55.43 50.05
CA ALA A 10 -24.51 55.97 49.05
C ALA A 10 -23.09 55.39 49.17
N ILE A 11 -22.54 55.30 50.39
CA ILE A 11 -21.25 54.65 50.66
C ILE A 11 -21.30 53.18 50.25
N LEU A 12 -22.39 52.47 50.54
CA LEU A 12 -22.56 51.07 50.14
C LEU A 12 -22.63 50.93 48.61
N ILE A 13 -23.34 51.83 47.92
CA ILE A 13 -23.40 51.86 46.45
C ILE A 13 -22.02 52.17 45.86
N VAL A 14 -21.28 53.14 46.40
CA VAL A 14 -19.91 53.47 45.97
C VAL A 14 -18.97 52.29 46.24
N LEU A 15 -19.09 51.61 47.39
CA LEU A 15 -18.32 50.42 47.72
C LEU A 15 -18.65 49.27 46.77
N ILE A 16 -19.92 49.07 46.42
CA ILE A 16 -20.37 48.09 45.42
C ILE A 16 -19.78 48.47 44.05
N ILE A 17 -19.88 49.72 43.60
CA ILE A 17 -19.32 50.16 42.32
C ILE A 17 -17.79 50.02 42.29
N PHE A 18 -17.09 50.29 43.40
CA PHE A 18 -15.65 50.08 43.50
C PHE A 18 -15.28 48.59 43.51
N LEU A 19 -15.98 47.77 44.30
CA LEU A 19 -15.75 46.33 44.37
C LEU A 19 -16.03 45.64 43.03
N PHE A 20 -17.13 46.00 42.36
CA PHE A 20 -17.47 45.44 41.05
C PHE A 20 -16.64 46.06 39.92
N GLY A 21 -16.44 47.38 39.90
CA GLY A 21 -15.68 48.08 38.86
C GLY A 21 -14.18 47.74 38.86
N ILE A 22 -13.57 47.54 40.03
CA ILE A 22 -12.16 47.12 40.14
C ILE A 22 -12.01 45.65 39.73
N MET A 23 -12.92 44.76 40.15
CA MET A 23 -12.87 43.33 39.79
C MET A 23 -12.92 43.08 38.28
N PHE A 24 -13.44 44.04 37.51
CA PHE A 24 -13.60 43.98 36.06
C PHE A 24 -12.56 44.80 35.29
N SER A 25 -11.36 44.99 35.83
CA SER A 25 -10.23 45.53 35.09
C SER A 25 -9.47 44.45 34.31
N SER A 26 -8.88 44.82 33.17
CA SER A 26 -8.08 43.91 32.33
C SER A 26 -6.98 43.17 33.12
N ASN A 27 -6.31 43.87 34.05
CA ASN A 27 -5.26 43.30 34.89
C ASN A 27 -5.79 42.22 35.83
N ILE A 28 -6.96 42.43 36.44
CA ILE A 28 -7.54 41.48 37.39
C ILE A 28 -8.12 40.28 36.65
N VAL A 29 -8.77 40.48 35.49
CA VAL A 29 -9.24 39.37 34.64
C VAL A 29 -8.05 38.52 34.18
N SER A 30 -6.95 39.14 33.71
CA SER A 30 -5.73 38.42 33.34
C SER A 30 -5.14 37.62 34.51
N PHE A 31 -5.06 38.22 35.70
CA PHE A 31 -4.55 37.55 36.89
C PHE A 31 -5.42 36.35 37.31
N MET A 32 -6.75 36.52 37.34
CA MET A 32 -7.68 35.45 37.72
C MET A 32 -7.79 34.34 36.66
N ALA A 33 -7.50 34.65 35.39
CA ALA A 33 -7.46 33.68 34.29
C ALA A 33 -6.09 32.99 34.14
N ARG A 34 -5.13 33.28 35.02
CA ARG A 34 -3.81 32.64 35.00
C ARG A 34 -3.79 31.41 35.92
N SER A 35 -3.15 30.35 35.47
CA SER A 35 -2.86 29.15 36.27
C SER A 35 -1.38 28.76 36.16
N LYS A 36 -0.98 27.70 36.88
CA LYS A 36 0.36 27.11 36.74
C LYS A 36 0.64 26.62 35.31
N HIS A 37 -0.40 26.15 34.64
CA HIS A 37 -0.34 25.46 33.36
C HIS A 37 -0.94 26.27 32.20
N SER A 38 -1.42 27.49 32.47
CA SER A 38 -2.01 28.32 31.42
C SER A 38 -1.96 29.81 31.72
N LYS A 39 -1.92 30.62 30.66
CA LYS A 39 -2.04 32.09 30.74
C LYS A 39 -2.64 32.67 29.46
N PHE A 40 -3.41 33.73 29.61
CA PHE A 40 -3.81 34.60 28.49
C PHE A 40 -2.88 35.80 28.45
N GLU A 41 -2.32 36.10 27.28
CA GLU A 41 -1.36 37.19 27.08
C GLU A 41 -2.06 38.44 26.54
N ASN A 42 -1.64 39.62 27.02
CA ASN A 42 -2.13 40.94 26.60
C ASN A 42 -3.66 41.09 26.64
N VAL A 43 -4.28 40.60 27.71
CA VAL A 43 -5.75 40.62 27.88
C VAL A 43 -6.29 42.04 27.90
N LYS A 44 -7.31 42.30 27.07
CA LYS A 44 -8.15 43.50 27.12
C LYS A 44 -9.57 43.07 27.44
N TYR A 45 -10.15 43.63 28.51
CA TYR A 45 -11.50 43.28 28.95
C TYR A 45 -12.50 44.42 28.75
N SER A 46 -13.69 44.10 28.24
CA SER A 46 -14.83 44.99 28.08
C SER A 46 -15.93 44.62 29.07
N VAL A 47 -16.18 45.50 30.04
CA VAL A 47 -17.28 45.35 31.00
C VAL A 47 -18.64 45.36 30.30
N LYS A 48 -18.81 46.18 29.26
CA LYS A 48 -20.07 46.33 28.52
C LYS A 48 -20.51 45.03 27.85
N ASN A 49 -19.55 44.28 27.31
CA ASN A 49 -19.81 43.06 26.55
C ASN A 49 -19.52 41.79 27.36
N SER A 50 -19.03 41.94 28.61
CA SER A 50 -18.48 40.86 29.42
C SER A 50 -17.47 39.99 28.64
N GLN A 51 -16.65 40.63 27.80
CA GLN A 51 -15.80 39.94 26.83
C GLN A 51 -14.34 40.30 27.07
N MET A 52 -13.47 39.30 27.05
CA MET A 52 -12.03 39.48 26.95
C MET A 52 -11.54 39.17 25.54
N VAL A 53 -10.56 39.94 25.08
CA VAL A 53 -9.75 39.69 23.87
C VAL A 53 -8.30 39.54 24.31
N PHE A 54 -7.55 38.63 23.69
CA PHE A 54 -6.17 38.32 24.04
C PHE A 54 -5.35 38.00 22.79
N ASP A 55 -4.04 38.25 22.87
CA ASP A 55 -3.12 38.02 21.75
C ASP A 55 -2.68 36.57 21.65
N ASN A 56 -2.68 35.85 22.77
CA ASN A 56 -2.32 34.44 22.83
C ASN A 56 -2.93 33.75 24.06
N PHE A 57 -3.33 32.49 23.91
CA PHE A 57 -3.65 31.60 25.02
C PHE A 57 -2.60 30.49 25.10
N VAL A 58 -1.78 30.53 26.14
CA VAL A 58 -0.72 29.52 26.34
C VAL A 58 -1.24 28.42 27.26
N VAL A 59 -1.13 27.16 26.85
CA VAL A 59 -1.51 25.97 27.64
C VAL A 59 -0.35 24.99 27.64
N ASN A 60 0.17 24.63 28.82
CA ASN A 60 1.34 23.76 28.99
C ASN A 60 2.56 24.16 28.12
N GLY A 61 2.74 25.46 27.90
CA GLY A 61 3.81 26.00 27.05
C GLY A 61 3.50 26.01 25.54
N LYS A 62 2.30 25.58 25.13
CA LYS A 62 1.82 25.59 23.75
C LYS A 62 1.06 26.88 23.47
N ASP A 63 1.40 27.55 22.37
CA ASP A 63 0.69 28.74 21.90
C ASP A 63 -0.58 28.33 21.15
N LEU A 64 -1.74 28.66 21.70
CA LEU A 64 -3.05 28.39 21.09
C LEU A 64 -3.65 29.63 20.42
N GLY A 65 -2.80 30.59 20.05
CA GLY A 65 -3.18 31.72 19.21
C GLY A 65 -4.05 32.77 19.92
N LYS A 66 -4.37 33.82 19.15
CA LYS A 66 -5.18 34.94 19.61
C LYS A 66 -6.65 34.54 19.71
N GLY A 67 -7.45 35.36 20.37
CA GLY A 67 -8.87 35.06 20.45
C GLY A 67 -9.66 35.96 21.37
N HIS A 68 -10.87 35.49 21.66
CA HIS A 68 -11.78 36.15 22.58
C HIS A 68 -12.59 35.15 23.38
N ALA A 69 -13.12 35.59 24.53
CA ALA A 69 -14.04 34.79 25.32
C ALA A 69 -14.98 35.65 26.15
N THR A 70 -16.13 35.10 26.52
CA THR A 70 -17.02 35.69 27.52
C THR A 70 -16.51 35.37 28.92
N VAL A 71 -16.48 36.37 29.79
CA VAL A 71 -16.03 36.26 31.17
C VAL A 71 -17.22 36.38 32.11
N GLY A 72 -17.33 35.44 33.04
CA GLY A 72 -18.27 35.47 34.14
C GLY A 72 -17.55 35.32 35.48
N ILE A 73 -18.25 35.65 36.56
CA ILE A 73 -17.79 35.43 37.92
C ILE A 73 -18.87 34.65 38.66
N ILE A 74 -18.47 33.51 39.23
CA ILE A 74 -19.30 32.79 40.20
C ILE A 74 -18.70 32.91 41.59
N ARG A 75 -19.51 32.80 42.63
CA ARG A 75 -19.02 32.80 44.01
C ARG A 75 -18.99 31.38 44.58
N THR A 76 -17.88 31.03 45.23
CA THR A 76 -17.56 29.69 45.73
C THR A 76 -17.17 29.71 47.21
N GLY A 77 -17.02 28.53 47.83
CA GLY A 77 -16.65 28.36 49.24
C GLY A 77 -17.85 28.31 50.20
N LEU A 78 -17.61 27.92 51.46
CA LEU A 78 -18.57 28.06 52.55
C LEU A 78 -18.92 29.55 52.65
N PHE A 79 -20.22 29.90 52.57
CA PHE A 79 -20.75 31.26 52.46
C PHE A 79 -20.70 31.96 51.08
N LYS A 80 -20.22 31.31 50.01
CA LYS A 80 -20.20 31.88 48.63
C LYS A 80 -19.54 33.28 48.58
N LEU A 81 -18.36 33.43 49.18
CA LEU A 81 -17.64 34.70 49.24
C LEU A 81 -16.42 34.75 48.33
N VAL A 82 -15.90 33.60 47.87
CA VAL A 82 -14.69 33.54 47.05
C VAL A 82 -15.08 33.64 45.57
N PRO A 83 -14.78 34.75 44.87
CA PRO A 83 -15.05 34.88 43.44
C PRO A 83 -14.15 33.91 42.67
N LYS A 84 -14.72 33.23 41.68
CA LYS A 84 -13.99 32.39 40.73
C LYS A 84 -14.41 32.76 39.31
N LEU A 85 -13.42 33.01 38.47
CA LEU A 85 -13.62 33.35 37.07
C LEU A 85 -14.18 32.14 36.30
N THR A 86 -15.13 32.39 35.42
CA THR A 86 -15.63 31.44 34.43
C THR A 86 -15.43 32.01 33.04
N ILE A 87 -15.06 31.15 32.10
CA ILE A 87 -14.84 31.49 30.70
C ILE A 87 -15.84 30.67 29.88
N SER A 88 -16.53 31.31 28.95
CA SER A 88 -17.43 30.66 27.99
C SER A 88 -17.25 31.27 26.61
N ASN A 89 -17.70 30.60 25.55
CA ASN A 89 -17.51 31.03 24.17
C ASN A 89 -16.03 31.35 23.86
N LEU A 90 -15.10 30.50 24.33
CA LEU A 90 -13.68 30.70 24.06
C LEU A 90 -13.42 30.42 22.57
N LYS A 91 -13.13 31.46 21.79
CA LYS A 91 -12.73 31.34 20.39
C LYS A 91 -11.24 31.58 20.26
N LEU A 92 -10.56 30.65 19.60
CA LEU A 92 -9.14 30.70 19.31
C LEU A 92 -8.93 30.71 17.80
N GLU A 93 -8.14 31.66 17.31
CA GLU A 93 -7.87 31.91 15.91
C GLU A 93 -6.38 31.71 15.61
N ASP A 94 -6.07 31.37 14.36
CA ASP A 94 -4.70 31.20 13.85
C ASP A 94 -3.87 30.13 14.62
N VAL A 95 -4.54 29.14 15.19
CA VAL A 95 -3.87 28.05 15.91
C VAL A 95 -3.15 27.14 14.92
N LYS A 96 -1.86 26.87 15.16
CA LYS A 96 -1.03 25.98 14.33
C LYS A 96 -1.35 24.51 14.62
N LEU A 97 -2.52 24.05 14.18
CA LEU A 97 -3.02 22.69 14.43
C LEU A 97 -2.08 21.59 13.94
N GLU A 98 -1.34 21.81 12.86
CA GLU A 98 -0.33 20.84 12.40
C GLU A 98 0.74 20.56 13.47
N GLY A 99 1.16 21.58 14.23
CA GLY A 99 2.11 21.41 15.32
C GLY A 99 1.53 20.55 16.45
N ILE A 100 0.23 20.70 16.72
CA ILE A 100 -0.50 19.91 17.74
C ILE A 100 -0.62 18.45 17.28
N TYR A 101 -0.94 18.21 16.01
CA TYR A 101 -1.11 16.85 15.48
C TYR A 101 0.19 16.08 15.31
N LYS A 102 1.33 16.79 15.21
CA LYS A 102 2.70 16.24 15.13
C LYS A 102 3.41 16.17 16.48
N GLU A 103 2.81 16.71 17.54
CA GLU A 103 3.40 16.68 18.88
C GLU A 103 3.56 15.25 19.34
N LYS A 104 4.69 14.91 19.96
CA LYS A 104 4.97 13.53 20.40
C LYS A 104 4.07 13.13 21.57
N ASP A 105 3.37 12.02 21.44
CA ASP A 105 2.65 11.35 22.52
C ASP A 105 2.90 9.85 22.35
N SER A 106 3.71 9.27 23.24
CA SER A 106 4.16 7.88 23.07
C SER A 106 3.01 6.87 23.00
N GLN A 107 1.89 7.13 23.68
CA GLN A 107 0.75 6.21 23.69
C GLN A 107 0.02 6.27 22.34
N ILE A 108 -0.27 7.49 21.86
CA ILE A 108 -0.95 7.69 20.57
C ILE A 108 -0.04 7.25 19.42
N ASP A 109 1.23 7.69 19.42
CA ASP A 109 2.19 7.43 18.34
C ASP A 109 2.41 5.92 18.18
N THR A 110 2.66 5.19 19.27
CA THR A 110 2.83 3.73 19.23
C THR A 110 1.56 3.03 18.71
N PHE A 111 0.38 3.51 19.12
CA PHE A 111 -0.88 2.93 18.66
C PHE A 111 -1.08 3.12 17.15
N THR A 112 -0.85 4.32 16.64
CA THR A 112 -1.02 4.64 15.21
C THR A 112 0.05 3.98 14.34
N GLU A 113 1.29 3.88 14.81
CA GLU A 113 2.36 3.14 14.12
C GLU A 113 2.01 1.65 13.97
N LYS A 114 1.43 1.03 15.01
CA LYS A 114 0.97 -0.36 14.94
C LYS A 114 -0.14 -0.53 13.89
N ILE A 115 -1.06 0.42 13.74
CA ILE A 115 -2.07 0.41 12.68
C ILE A 115 -1.39 0.45 11.30
N ASN A 116 -0.44 1.36 11.10
CA ASN A 116 0.28 1.47 9.83
C ASN A 116 1.04 0.18 9.47
N SER A 117 1.62 -0.51 10.45
CA SER A 117 2.30 -1.80 10.23
C SER A 117 1.40 -2.92 9.69
N LEU A 118 0.08 -2.82 9.90
CA LEU A 118 -0.91 -3.76 9.36
C LEU A 118 -1.27 -3.48 7.89
N SER A 119 -0.80 -2.37 7.31
CA SER A 119 -1.16 -1.89 5.97
C SER A 119 -0.10 -2.11 4.88
N ALA A 120 1.03 -2.75 5.18
CA ALA A 120 2.15 -2.85 4.25
C ALA A 120 1.78 -3.60 2.95
N GLN A 121 1.86 -2.88 1.82
CA GLN A 121 1.77 -3.40 0.46
C GLN A 121 3.18 -3.49 -0.15
N GLU A 122 3.49 -4.62 -0.80
CA GLU A 122 4.72 -4.80 -1.57
C GLU A 122 4.74 -3.85 -2.77
N LYS A 123 5.90 -3.24 -3.02
CA LYS A 123 6.14 -2.43 -4.23
C LYS A 123 6.27 -3.35 -5.44
N ALA A 124 5.66 -2.97 -6.55
CA ALA A 124 5.77 -3.71 -7.80
C ALA A 124 7.20 -3.68 -8.36
N SER A 125 7.74 -4.86 -8.67
CA SER A 125 8.87 -5.06 -9.58
C SER A 125 8.41 -4.89 -11.04
N LYS A 126 9.36 -4.69 -11.96
CA LYS A 126 9.11 -4.68 -13.41
C LYS A 126 8.58 -6.06 -13.85
N THR A 127 7.56 -6.09 -14.70
CA THR A 127 6.83 -7.33 -15.01
C THR A 127 7.64 -8.26 -15.92
N THR A 128 7.44 -9.58 -15.79
CA THR A 128 8.04 -10.58 -16.70
C THR A 128 7.76 -10.27 -18.18
N ALA A 129 6.53 -9.82 -18.48
CA ALA A 129 6.13 -9.50 -19.84
C ALA A 129 6.95 -8.32 -20.42
N ASP A 130 7.22 -7.29 -19.62
CA ASP A 130 8.03 -6.15 -20.05
C ASP A 130 9.47 -6.57 -20.37
N PHE A 131 10.05 -7.48 -19.58
CA PHE A 131 11.38 -8.01 -19.81
C PHE A 131 11.45 -8.89 -21.07
N ILE A 132 10.55 -9.88 -21.22
CA ILE A 132 10.52 -10.76 -22.41
C ILE A 132 10.38 -9.93 -23.70
N LYS A 133 9.54 -8.89 -23.68
CA LYS A 133 9.37 -8.00 -24.84
C LYS A 133 10.67 -7.25 -25.18
N GLU A 134 11.29 -6.60 -24.21
CA GLU A 134 12.55 -5.85 -24.40
C GLU A 134 13.64 -6.74 -25.00
N THR A 135 13.71 -8.00 -24.55
CA THR A 135 14.72 -8.95 -24.98
C THR A 135 14.41 -9.59 -26.33
N THR A 136 13.14 -9.78 -26.65
CA THR A 136 12.73 -10.18 -28.00
C THR A 136 13.22 -9.16 -29.04
N ASP A 137 13.08 -7.86 -28.73
CA ASP A 137 13.56 -6.78 -29.60
C ASP A 137 15.09 -6.78 -29.73
N LYS A 138 15.82 -6.99 -28.63
CA LYS A 138 17.29 -7.14 -28.64
C LYS A 138 17.75 -8.35 -29.44
N THR A 139 17.13 -9.51 -29.25
CA THR A 139 17.43 -10.76 -29.95
C THR A 139 17.21 -10.64 -31.46
N THR A 140 16.12 -9.99 -31.86
CA THR A 140 15.81 -9.70 -33.26
C THR A 140 16.85 -8.77 -33.88
N THR A 141 17.25 -7.73 -33.14
CA THR A 141 18.28 -6.78 -33.56
C THR A 141 19.65 -7.47 -33.71
N LEU A 142 20.04 -8.31 -32.74
CA LEU A 142 21.29 -9.08 -32.76
C LEU A 142 21.32 -10.02 -33.97
N THR A 143 20.24 -10.75 -34.20
CA THR A 143 20.09 -11.67 -35.35
C THR A 143 20.27 -10.92 -36.66
N THR A 144 19.55 -9.81 -36.84
CA THR A 144 19.63 -8.97 -38.03
C THR A 144 21.03 -8.41 -38.25
N ASN A 145 21.68 -7.94 -37.19
CA ASN A 145 23.04 -7.41 -37.24
C ASN A 145 24.07 -8.48 -37.60
N THR A 146 23.96 -9.67 -37.01
CA THR A 146 24.85 -10.81 -37.29
C THR A 146 24.73 -11.24 -38.75
N ASP A 147 23.49 -11.42 -39.23
CA ASP A 147 23.25 -11.81 -40.62
C ASP A 147 23.73 -10.71 -41.60
N ASN A 148 23.57 -9.42 -41.27
CA ASN A 148 24.09 -8.30 -42.08
C ASN A 148 25.63 -8.26 -42.10
N LEU A 149 26.28 -8.52 -40.96
CA LEU A 149 27.75 -8.63 -40.91
C LEU A 149 28.26 -9.72 -41.85
N ILE A 150 27.66 -10.92 -41.79
CA ILE A 150 28.06 -12.05 -42.62
C ILE A 150 27.77 -11.77 -44.11
N ASN A 151 26.54 -11.38 -44.42
CA ASN A 151 26.05 -11.35 -45.79
C ASN A 151 26.43 -10.08 -46.58
N ASN A 152 26.80 -9.01 -45.88
CA ASN A 152 27.18 -7.74 -46.53
C ASN A 152 28.60 -7.30 -46.15
N LYS A 153 28.86 -7.07 -44.87
CA LYS A 153 30.11 -6.44 -44.44
C LYS A 153 31.33 -7.34 -44.64
N TRP A 154 31.22 -8.63 -44.36
CA TRP A 154 32.29 -9.61 -44.51
C TRP A 154 32.32 -10.28 -45.88
N LYS A 155 31.27 -10.12 -46.69
CA LYS A 155 31.12 -10.78 -47.99
C LYS A 155 32.34 -10.61 -48.90
N GLN A 156 32.82 -9.38 -49.10
CA GLN A 156 33.99 -9.13 -49.95
C GLN A 156 35.26 -9.82 -49.44
N SER A 157 35.46 -9.85 -48.11
CA SER A 157 36.59 -10.54 -47.50
C SER A 157 36.48 -12.05 -47.72
N ILE A 158 35.27 -12.61 -47.55
CA ILE A 158 34.99 -14.03 -47.79
C ILE A 158 35.22 -14.41 -49.26
N GLU A 159 34.76 -13.60 -50.22
CA GLU A 159 34.97 -13.80 -51.66
C GLU A 159 36.46 -13.77 -52.05
N LYS A 160 37.22 -12.83 -51.46
CA LYS A 160 38.68 -12.75 -51.65
C LYS A 160 39.39 -13.99 -51.10
N ILE A 161 39.01 -14.44 -49.91
CA ILE A 161 39.54 -15.68 -49.30
C ILE A 161 39.22 -16.90 -50.18
N ASN A 162 37.97 -17.02 -50.67
CA ASN A 162 37.58 -18.11 -51.56
C ASN A 162 38.40 -18.13 -52.86
N THR A 163 38.64 -16.95 -53.45
CA THR A 163 39.48 -16.81 -54.65
C THR A 163 40.91 -17.26 -54.37
N LEU A 164 41.49 -16.86 -53.24
CA LEU A 164 42.83 -17.30 -52.82
C LEU A 164 42.90 -18.81 -52.56
N LYS A 165 41.87 -19.41 -51.94
CA LYS A 165 41.77 -20.86 -51.73
C LYS A 165 41.73 -21.64 -53.05
N LYS A 166 40.93 -21.17 -54.01
CA LYS A 166 40.87 -21.75 -55.37
C LYS A 166 42.22 -21.65 -56.06
N ASN A 167 42.82 -20.48 -56.06
CA ASN A 167 44.14 -20.25 -56.64
C ASN A 167 45.22 -21.12 -55.99
N TYR A 168 45.14 -21.37 -54.69
CA TYR A 168 46.05 -22.27 -53.97
C TYR A 168 45.89 -23.73 -54.44
N ALA A 169 44.65 -24.20 -54.58
CA ALA A 169 44.35 -25.58 -55.01
C ALA A 169 44.84 -25.86 -56.45
N GLU A 170 44.74 -24.87 -57.34
CA GLU A 170 45.15 -24.98 -58.75
C GLU A 170 46.68 -24.83 -58.97
N THR A 171 47.41 -24.37 -57.95
CA THR A 171 48.88 -24.21 -58.07
C THR A 171 49.58 -25.55 -57.88
N THR A 172 50.64 -25.81 -58.63
CA THR A 172 51.49 -27.00 -58.46
C THR A 172 52.86 -26.67 -57.88
N ASP A 173 53.42 -25.49 -58.21
CA ASP A 173 54.69 -25.01 -57.67
C ASP A 173 54.64 -24.75 -56.15
N LEU A 174 55.60 -25.32 -55.42
CA LEU A 174 55.65 -25.28 -53.96
C LEU A 174 55.92 -23.87 -53.41
N LYS A 175 56.79 -23.10 -54.08
CA LYS A 175 57.11 -21.72 -53.65
C LYS A 175 55.88 -20.82 -53.76
N SER A 176 55.16 -20.94 -54.87
CA SER A 176 53.92 -20.21 -55.13
C SER A 176 52.79 -20.65 -54.19
N LYS A 177 52.69 -21.94 -53.85
CA LYS A 177 51.76 -22.43 -52.82
C LYS A 177 52.04 -21.81 -51.45
N ALA A 178 53.30 -21.80 -51.01
CA ALA A 178 53.69 -21.22 -49.73
C ALA A 178 53.33 -19.72 -49.65
N GLN A 179 53.56 -18.97 -50.73
CA GLN A 179 53.18 -17.56 -50.80
C GLN A 179 51.66 -17.36 -50.69
N LYS A 180 50.86 -18.18 -51.38
CA LYS A 180 49.38 -18.11 -51.29
C LYS A 180 48.85 -18.43 -49.90
N ILE A 181 49.51 -19.29 -49.13
CA ILE A 181 49.16 -19.54 -47.72
C ILE A 181 49.40 -18.29 -46.87
N VAL A 182 50.51 -17.56 -47.09
CA VAL A 182 50.79 -16.30 -46.38
C VAL A 182 49.72 -15.24 -46.71
N GLU A 183 49.36 -15.10 -47.98
CA GLU A 183 48.30 -14.19 -48.44
C GLU A 183 46.94 -14.57 -47.81
N LEU A 184 46.57 -15.86 -47.81
CA LEU A 184 45.37 -16.37 -47.14
C LEU A 184 45.36 -16.01 -45.65
N ASN A 185 46.45 -16.26 -44.94
CA ASN A 185 46.55 -15.99 -43.51
C ASN A 185 46.39 -14.49 -43.20
N ASN A 186 46.96 -13.63 -44.04
CA ASN A 186 46.85 -12.17 -43.88
C ASN A 186 45.40 -11.66 -44.05
N GLU A 187 44.60 -12.29 -44.92
CA GLU A 187 43.18 -11.95 -45.11
C GLU A 187 42.28 -12.59 -44.06
N ILE A 188 42.55 -13.83 -43.64
CA ILE A 188 41.74 -14.57 -42.65
C ILE A 188 41.87 -13.93 -41.27
N LYS A 189 43.07 -13.53 -40.86
CA LYS A 189 43.34 -13.04 -39.49
C LYS A 189 42.45 -11.85 -39.03
N PRO A 190 42.31 -10.74 -39.79
CA PRO A 190 41.45 -9.63 -39.38
C PRO A 190 39.95 -10.00 -39.38
N LEU A 191 39.52 -10.88 -40.30
CA LEU A 191 38.14 -11.36 -40.35
C LEU A 191 37.81 -12.24 -39.14
N VAL A 192 38.70 -13.17 -38.79
CA VAL A 192 38.57 -14.00 -37.58
C VAL A 192 38.49 -13.15 -36.31
N LYS A 193 39.28 -12.08 -36.20
CA LYS A 193 39.18 -11.15 -35.07
C LYS A 193 37.80 -10.48 -34.98
N SER A 194 37.23 -10.09 -36.12
CA SER A 194 35.89 -9.50 -36.18
C SER A 194 34.80 -10.51 -35.81
N ILE A 195 34.93 -11.77 -36.28
CA ILE A 195 34.02 -12.86 -35.92
C ILE A 195 34.05 -13.12 -34.41
N ASN A 196 35.23 -13.19 -33.81
CA ASN A 196 35.36 -13.40 -32.36
C ASN A 196 34.69 -12.27 -31.56
N SER A 197 34.83 -11.01 -31.99
CA SER A 197 34.16 -9.88 -31.34
C SER A 197 32.63 -9.97 -31.42
N GLU A 198 32.08 -10.45 -32.55
CA GLU A 198 30.64 -10.67 -32.66
C GLU A 198 30.19 -11.85 -31.80
N LYS A 199 30.99 -12.92 -31.68
CA LYS A 199 30.70 -14.03 -30.76
C LYS A 199 30.64 -13.59 -29.31
N GLU A 200 31.56 -12.73 -28.87
CA GLU A 200 31.51 -12.14 -27.52
C GLU A 200 30.22 -11.33 -27.31
N ASN A 201 29.76 -10.59 -28.33
CA ASN A 201 28.50 -9.86 -28.31
C ASN A 201 27.27 -10.80 -28.20
N VAL A 202 27.29 -11.90 -28.94
CA VAL A 202 26.26 -12.96 -28.88
C VAL A 202 26.24 -13.63 -27.51
N GLU A 203 27.41 -14.01 -26.97
CA GLU A 203 27.54 -14.61 -25.63
C GLU A 203 27.01 -13.68 -24.52
N LYS A 204 27.28 -12.37 -24.62
CA LYS A 204 26.74 -11.39 -23.69
C LYS A 204 25.20 -11.36 -23.72
N ASN A 205 24.58 -11.42 -24.90
CA ASN A 205 23.12 -11.47 -25.01
C ASN A 205 22.54 -12.76 -24.42
N ILE A 206 23.22 -13.91 -24.55
CA ILE A 206 22.81 -15.15 -23.90
C ILE A 206 22.75 -14.96 -22.38
N SER A 207 23.80 -14.39 -21.77
CA SER A 207 23.80 -14.11 -20.34
C SER A 207 22.70 -13.13 -19.89
N GLU A 208 22.36 -12.15 -20.73
CA GLU A 208 21.22 -11.23 -20.46
C GLU A 208 19.88 -11.98 -20.49
N ILE A 209 19.67 -12.91 -21.43
CA ILE A 209 18.47 -13.75 -21.50
C ILE A 209 18.40 -14.73 -20.32
N GLU A 210 19.53 -15.29 -19.88
CA GLU A 210 19.57 -16.17 -18.70
C GLU A 210 19.15 -15.44 -17.42
N LEU A 211 19.50 -14.16 -17.27
CA LEU A 211 19.04 -13.33 -16.15
C LEU A 211 17.51 -13.15 -16.16
N GLU A 212 16.85 -13.19 -17.31
CA GLU A 212 15.38 -13.11 -17.36
C GLU A 212 14.72 -14.33 -16.75
N ARG A 213 15.30 -15.51 -16.91
CA ARG A 213 14.80 -16.73 -16.26
C ARG A 213 14.75 -16.55 -14.74
N ASP A 214 15.78 -15.94 -14.15
CA ASP A 214 15.81 -15.64 -12.72
C ASP A 214 14.72 -14.64 -12.31
N ILE A 215 14.47 -13.61 -13.14
CA ILE A 215 13.39 -12.63 -12.93
C ILE A 215 12.02 -13.29 -13.02
N VAL A 216 11.80 -14.21 -13.97
CA VAL A 216 10.55 -14.96 -14.11
C VAL A 216 10.31 -15.81 -12.87
N LEU A 217 11.33 -16.51 -12.38
CA LEU A 217 11.25 -17.30 -11.15
C LEU A 217 10.90 -16.44 -9.94
N ALA A 218 11.55 -15.28 -9.78
CA ALA A 218 11.26 -14.34 -8.71
C ALA A 218 9.80 -13.85 -8.79
N ASN A 219 9.34 -13.45 -9.98
CA ASN A 219 7.97 -12.96 -10.18
C ASN A 219 6.92 -14.06 -9.93
N VAL A 220 7.19 -15.32 -10.28
CA VAL A 220 6.30 -16.44 -9.95
C VAL A 220 6.26 -16.69 -8.44
N SER A 221 7.41 -16.62 -7.76
CA SER A 221 7.47 -16.72 -6.30
C SER A 221 6.67 -15.60 -5.63
N ASP A 222 6.76 -14.36 -6.11
CA ASP A 222 5.97 -13.23 -5.64
C ASP A 222 4.48 -13.44 -5.87
N ASN A 223 4.08 -13.92 -7.06
CA ASN A 223 2.69 -14.21 -7.38
C ASN A 223 2.10 -15.31 -6.51
N LEU A 224 2.87 -16.38 -6.24
CA LEU A 224 2.47 -17.45 -5.33
C LEU A 224 2.36 -16.94 -3.88
N THR A 225 3.28 -16.08 -3.44
CA THR A 225 3.23 -15.45 -2.11
C THR A 225 1.99 -14.56 -1.97
N LYS A 226 1.64 -13.80 -3.00
CA LYS A 226 0.40 -13.00 -3.04
C LYS A 226 -0.84 -13.88 -3.01
N LEU A 227 -0.87 -14.98 -3.78
CA LEU A 227 -1.97 -15.93 -3.78
C LEU A 227 -2.15 -16.59 -2.41
N GLU A 228 -1.06 -17.05 -1.79
CA GLU A 228 -1.10 -17.64 -0.45
C GLU A 228 -1.59 -16.62 0.59
N LYS A 229 -1.14 -15.37 0.50
CA LYS A 229 -1.64 -14.28 1.36
C LYS A 229 -3.14 -14.06 1.13
N GLU A 230 -3.61 -14.02 -0.10
CA GLU A 230 -5.04 -13.87 -0.40
C GLU A 230 -5.86 -15.06 0.13
N ILE A 231 -5.40 -16.29 -0.07
CA ILE A 231 -6.03 -17.50 0.49
C ILE A 231 -6.10 -17.39 2.02
N SER A 232 -4.98 -17.06 2.65
CA SER A 232 -4.87 -16.90 4.10
C SER A 232 -5.80 -15.81 4.65
N LEU A 233 -5.97 -14.69 3.92
CA LEU A 233 -6.89 -13.61 4.25
C LEU A 233 -8.36 -14.02 4.14
N ASN A 234 -8.71 -14.92 3.22
CA ASN A 234 -10.08 -15.41 3.04
C ASN A 234 -10.40 -16.62 3.96
N ASP A 235 -9.39 -17.32 4.49
CA ASP A 235 -9.56 -18.50 5.33
C ASP A 235 -10.09 -18.14 6.74
N PHE A 236 -11.39 -18.33 6.92
CA PHE A 236 -12.09 -18.10 8.19
C PHE A 236 -12.03 -19.28 9.17
N ASN A 237 -11.55 -20.45 8.74
CA ASN A 237 -11.49 -21.68 9.56
C ASN A 237 -10.13 -21.86 10.24
N ASN A 238 -9.07 -21.22 9.75
CA ASN A 238 -7.71 -21.36 10.27
C ASN A 238 -7.52 -20.55 11.56
N ASN A 239 -8.02 -21.11 12.66
CA ASN A 239 -7.92 -20.57 14.01
C ASN A 239 -6.75 -21.24 14.75
N SER A 240 -5.54 -21.16 14.19
CA SER A 240 -4.33 -21.60 14.90
C SER A 240 -3.92 -20.53 15.92
N ASN A 241 -3.47 -21.00 17.10
CA ASN A 241 -3.21 -20.29 18.37
C ASN A 241 -2.24 -19.08 18.35
N SER A 242 -2.00 -18.43 17.21
CA SER A 242 -1.31 -17.15 17.09
C SER A 242 -2.26 -16.10 16.52
N ASN A 243 -2.82 -15.28 17.42
CA ASN A 243 -3.60 -14.06 17.18
C ASN A 243 -3.62 -13.53 15.73
N ILE A 244 -4.81 -13.62 15.12
CA ILE A 244 -5.50 -12.73 14.17
C ILE A 244 -6.26 -13.65 13.22
N GLN A 245 -7.59 -13.69 13.32
CA GLN A 245 -8.38 -14.21 12.20
C GLN A 245 -8.18 -13.24 11.04
N ASN A 246 -7.53 -13.70 9.97
CA ASN A 246 -6.94 -12.85 8.93
C ASN A 246 -7.95 -11.97 8.17
N MET A 247 -9.24 -12.30 8.15
CA MET A 247 -10.25 -11.53 7.42
C MET A 247 -10.32 -10.06 7.84
N ASN A 248 -10.11 -9.74 9.13
CA ASN A 248 -10.14 -8.35 9.56
C ASN A 248 -8.91 -7.55 9.10
N LEU A 249 -7.88 -8.19 8.56
CA LEU A 249 -6.75 -7.50 7.96
C LEU A 249 -7.14 -6.74 6.69
N TYR A 250 -8.20 -7.16 5.97
CA TYR A 250 -8.74 -6.39 4.87
C TYR A 250 -9.14 -4.96 5.28
N ILE A 251 -9.54 -4.75 6.55
CA ILE A 251 -9.81 -3.41 7.09
C ILE A 251 -8.54 -2.55 6.99
N PHE A 252 -7.39 -3.08 7.38
CA PHE A 252 -6.13 -2.34 7.40
C PHE A 252 -5.49 -2.22 6.02
N LEU A 253 -5.68 -3.22 5.15
CA LEU A 253 -5.25 -3.14 3.76
C LEU A 253 -6.01 -2.07 2.99
N ASP A 254 -7.33 -1.97 3.19
CA ASP A 254 -8.16 -1.04 2.42
C ASP A 254 -8.24 0.36 3.07
N LYS A 255 -8.25 0.42 4.42
CA LYS A 255 -8.52 1.64 5.19
C LYS A 255 -7.42 2.01 6.19
N GLY A 256 -6.34 1.24 6.29
CA GLY A 256 -5.32 1.42 7.34
C GLY A 256 -4.67 2.81 7.37
N LYS A 257 -4.36 3.38 6.20
CA LYS A 257 -3.74 4.72 6.09
C LYS A 257 -4.70 5.84 6.50
N ASP A 258 -5.93 5.78 6.02
CA ASP A 258 -7.00 6.72 6.37
C ASP A 258 -7.30 6.63 7.87
N LEU A 259 -7.33 5.42 8.41
CA LEU A 259 -7.56 5.13 9.81
C LEU A 259 -6.44 5.68 10.70
N GLU A 260 -5.19 5.38 10.38
CA GLU A 260 -3.99 5.91 11.05
C GLU A 260 -4.07 7.44 11.15
N THR A 261 -4.26 8.10 10.00
CA THR A 261 -4.26 9.56 9.91
C THR A 261 -5.42 10.20 10.66
N SER A 262 -6.62 9.64 10.49
CA SER A 262 -7.85 10.16 11.11
C SER A 262 -7.84 9.97 12.63
N LEU A 263 -7.46 8.77 13.11
CA LEU A 263 -7.37 8.50 14.54
C LEU A 263 -6.24 9.28 15.21
N ASN A 264 -5.06 9.40 14.58
CA ASN A 264 -4.00 10.24 15.13
C ASN A 264 -4.50 11.67 15.36
N THR A 265 -5.09 12.28 14.32
CA THR A 265 -5.65 13.63 14.40
C THR A 265 -6.68 13.74 15.51
N ALA A 266 -7.64 12.80 15.56
CA ALA A 266 -8.71 12.82 16.54
C ALA A 266 -8.21 12.64 17.98
N LEU A 267 -7.25 11.72 18.20
CA LEU A 267 -6.63 11.46 19.50
C LEU A 267 -5.83 12.67 19.99
N LYS A 268 -5.01 13.30 19.14
CA LYS A 268 -4.22 14.50 19.51
C LYS A 268 -5.11 15.70 19.82
N ALA A 269 -6.15 15.93 19.01
CA ALA A 269 -7.14 16.96 19.29
C ALA A 269 -7.89 16.68 20.61
N THR A 270 -8.25 15.42 20.88
CA THR A 270 -8.87 15.03 22.14
C THR A 270 -7.92 15.21 23.33
N ALA A 271 -6.64 14.94 23.17
CA ALA A 271 -5.61 15.19 24.18
C ALA A 271 -5.51 16.68 24.53
N LEU A 272 -5.56 17.57 23.54
CA LEU A 272 -5.64 19.01 23.76
C LEU A 272 -6.92 19.41 24.53
N VAL A 273 -8.08 18.86 24.15
CA VAL A 273 -9.35 19.10 24.86
C VAL A 273 -9.25 18.65 26.33
N LYS A 274 -8.60 17.51 26.58
CA LYS A 274 -8.31 17.02 27.92
C LYS A 274 -7.39 17.98 28.68
N GLU A 275 -6.30 18.45 28.07
CA GLU A 275 -5.38 19.41 28.70
C GLU A 275 -6.10 20.70 29.12
N ILE A 276 -6.98 21.24 28.26
CA ILE A 276 -7.75 22.45 28.54
C ILE A 276 -8.78 22.20 29.65
N LYS A 277 -9.44 21.04 29.65
CA LYS A 277 -10.37 20.64 30.72
C LYS A 277 -9.67 20.53 32.09
N ASP A 278 -8.47 19.97 32.10
CA ASP A 278 -7.68 19.70 33.31
C ASP A 278 -7.08 20.99 33.92
N LEU A 279 -7.21 22.15 33.25
CA LEU A 279 -6.78 23.43 33.79
C LEU A 279 -7.57 23.83 35.03
N ASN A 280 -6.90 24.54 35.96
CA ASN A 280 -7.56 25.13 37.13
C ASN A 280 -8.33 26.43 36.79
N ILE A 281 -9.00 26.47 35.65
CA ILE A 281 -9.84 27.58 35.16
C ILE A 281 -11.14 26.99 34.65
N ARG A 282 -12.28 27.62 34.95
CA ARG A 282 -13.59 27.09 34.55
C ARG A 282 -13.95 27.54 33.13
N ILE A 283 -13.44 26.84 32.12
CA ILE A 283 -13.82 27.03 30.72
C ILE A 283 -15.02 26.13 30.43
N SER A 284 -16.15 26.66 29.93
CA SER A 284 -17.34 25.85 29.60
C SER A 284 -17.26 25.22 28.22
N ASP A 285 -16.77 25.97 27.24
CA ASP A 285 -16.76 25.60 25.83
C ASP A 285 -15.65 26.35 25.09
N MET A 286 -15.20 25.76 23.99
CA MET A 286 -14.13 26.26 23.14
C MET A 286 -14.41 25.96 21.66
N ASP A 287 -13.93 26.84 20.80
CA ASP A 287 -13.92 26.72 19.34
C ASP A 287 -12.54 27.16 18.84
N ILE A 288 -11.86 26.28 18.12
CA ILE A 288 -10.54 26.53 17.52
C ILE A 288 -10.68 26.60 16.00
N ASN A 289 -10.14 27.68 15.43
CA ASN A 289 -10.03 27.91 13.99
C ASN A 289 -11.36 27.69 13.25
N GLU A 290 -12.43 28.31 13.76
CA GLU A 290 -13.76 28.30 13.14
C GLU A 290 -14.32 26.89 12.93
N GLY A 291 -14.43 26.13 14.03
CA GLY A 291 -15.08 24.83 14.04
C GLY A 291 -14.18 23.65 13.73
N LYS A 292 -12.85 23.84 13.57
CA LYS A 292 -11.93 22.72 13.38
C LYS A 292 -11.82 21.83 14.61
N ILE A 293 -11.85 22.43 15.80
CA ILE A 293 -12.02 21.70 17.07
C ILE A 293 -13.05 22.46 17.90
N VAL A 294 -14.17 21.82 18.22
CA VAL A 294 -15.21 22.35 19.10
C VAL A 294 -15.34 21.42 20.29
N ALA A 295 -15.35 21.97 21.50
CA ALA A 295 -15.65 21.20 22.70
C ALA A 295 -16.55 21.99 23.66
N LYS A 296 -17.46 21.31 24.32
CA LYS A 296 -18.48 21.87 25.22
C LYS A 296 -18.54 21.06 26.52
N GLY A 297 -19.09 21.64 27.58
CA GLY A 297 -19.23 20.98 28.88
C GLY A 297 -17.90 20.79 29.62
N LEU A 298 -16.87 21.55 29.27
CA LEU A 298 -15.52 21.40 29.84
C LEU A 298 -15.48 21.74 31.34
N ASN A 299 -16.34 22.64 31.81
CA ASN A 299 -16.47 23.05 33.21
C ASN A 299 -17.29 22.08 34.09
N GLY A 300 -17.86 21.03 33.48
CA GLY A 300 -18.72 20.04 34.11
C GLY A 300 -18.02 18.71 34.40
N ASN A 301 -18.82 17.70 34.76
CA ASN A 301 -18.35 16.32 34.88
C ASN A 301 -17.86 15.81 33.52
N LEU A 302 -16.98 14.81 33.51
CA LEU A 302 -16.43 14.27 32.27
C LEU A 302 -17.53 13.80 31.30
N SER A 303 -18.59 13.17 31.81
CA SER A 303 -19.74 12.72 31.00
C SER A 303 -20.53 13.83 30.30
N GLN A 304 -20.34 15.10 30.71
CA GLN A 304 -20.96 16.27 30.08
C GLN A 304 -20.12 16.83 28.93
N VAL A 305 -18.88 16.35 28.76
CA VAL A 305 -17.99 16.80 27.69
C VAL A 305 -18.46 16.21 26.37
N SER A 306 -18.65 17.07 25.39
CA SER A 306 -18.90 16.69 24.00
C SER A 306 -18.07 17.56 23.07
N GLY A 307 -17.72 17.04 21.90
CA GLY A 307 -16.94 17.79 20.94
C GLY A 307 -17.04 17.25 19.52
N GLU A 308 -16.56 18.05 18.59
CA GLU A 308 -16.47 17.75 17.17
C GLU A 308 -15.08 18.18 16.68
N ILE A 309 -14.42 17.29 15.95
CA ILE A 309 -13.11 17.54 15.33
C ILE A 309 -13.27 17.37 13.83
N LEU A 310 -12.90 18.40 13.08
CA LEU A 310 -12.83 18.34 11.63
C LEU A 310 -11.54 17.61 11.23
N LEU A 311 -11.71 16.52 10.49
CA LEU A 311 -10.64 15.69 9.94
C LEU A 311 -10.36 16.07 8.49
N GLN A 312 -9.36 15.42 7.90
CA GLN A 312 -9.10 15.53 6.47
C GLN A 312 -10.33 15.11 5.65
N ASN A 313 -10.46 15.66 4.44
CA ASN A 313 -11.59 15.40 3.54
C ASN A 313 -12.98 15.76 4.11
N HIS A 314 -13.04 16.80 4.96
CA HIS A 314 -14.28 17.32 5.58
C HIS A 314 -15.07 16.32 6.44
N SER A 315 -14.45 15.19 6.80
CA SER A 315 -15.06 14.22 7.69
C SER A 315 -14.96 14.70 9.15
N LYS A 316 -15.80 14.17 10.03
CA LYS A 316 -15.88 14.62 11.43
C LYS A 316 -15.71 13.46 12.40
N ALA A 317 -14.92 13.68 13.45
CA ALA A 317 -14.90 12.83 14.63
C ALA A 317 -15.69 13.48 15.77
N LEU A 318 -16.53 12.70 16.43
CA LEU A 318 -17.31 13.12 17.59
C LEU A 318 -16.62 12.65 18.86
N ILE A 319 -16.40 13.56 19.81
CA ILE A 319 -15.84 13.26 21.11
C ILE A 319 -16.97 13.27 22.14
N LYS A 320 -16.97 12.28 23.04
CA LYS A 320 -17.83 12.26 24.21
C LYS A 320 -17.04 11.81 25.43
N GLY A 321 -17.10 12.56 26.52
CA GLY A 321 -16.49 12.11 27.77
C GLY A 321 -17.26 10.92 28.37
N GLN A 322 -16.52 9.97 28.92
CA GLN A 322 -17.01 8.74 29.56
C GLN A 322 -16.33 8.60 30.92
N ASN A 323 -16.86 7.76 31.83
CA ASN A 323 -16.36 7.65 33.21
C ASN A 323 -14.83 7.43 33.32
N ASN A 324 -14.22 6.76 32.34
CA ASN A 324 -12.80 6.39 32.35
C ASN A 324 -11.96 7.05 31.23
N GLY A 325 -12.49 8.05 30.51
CA GLY A 325 -11.76 8.68 29.40
C GLY A 325 -12.66 9.39 28.39
N TYR A 326 -12.24 9.38 27.13
CA TYR A 326 -12.95 9.99 26.02
C TYR A 326 -13.27 8.94 24.96
N GLU A 327 -14.53 8.87 24.57
CA GLU A 327 -14.98 8.10 23.42
C GLU A 327 -14.94 8.97 22.17
N ILE A 328 -14.27 8.49 21.14
CA ILE A 328 -14.09 9.15 19.86
C ILE A 328 -14.79 8.28 18.82
N THR A 329 -15.84 8.80 18.21
CA THR A 329 -16.57 8.12 17.13
C THR A 329 -16.26 8.77 15.81
N TYR A 330 -15.88 7.96 14.82
CA TYR A 330 -15.62 8.40 13.47
C TYR A 330 -16.36 7.51 12.49
N ASN A 331 -17.24 8.10 11.70
CA ASN A 331 -18.05 7.43 10.70
C ASN A 331 -17.76 8.06 9.34
N LYS A 332 -17.41 7.24 8.34
CA LYS A 332 -17.20 7.69 6.97
C LYS A 332 -17.58 6.57 6.00
N ASP A 333 -18.50 6.86 5.09
CA ASP A 333 -18.93 5.93 4.04
C ASP A 333 -19.31 4.54 4.60
N ASN A 334 -18.56 3.51 4.24
CA ASN A 334 -18.73 2.12 4.66
C ASN A 334 -17.85 1.74 5.86
N PHE A 335 -17.36 2.72 6.61
CA PHE A 335 -16.38 2.55 7.67
C PHE A 335 -16.82 3.28 8.95
N THR A 336 -16.64 2.62 10.09
CA THR A 336 -16.91 3.18 11.41
C THR A 336 -15.81 2.78 12.38
N SER A 337 -15.37 3.70 13.23
CA SER A 337 -14.49 3.41 14.34
C SER A 337 -14.99 4.08 15.62
N LYS A 338 -14.89 3.36 16.72
CA LYS A 338 -15.26 3.80 18.05
C LYS A 338 -14.11 3.55 19.00
N THR A 339 -13.40 4.62 19.33
CA THR A 339 -12.16 4.57 20.12
C THR A 339 -12.37 5.12 21.52
N LEU A 340 -12.06 4.33 22.54
CA LEU A 340 -11.89 4.79 23.91
C LEU A 340 -10.43 5.22 24.14
N PHE A 341 -10.22 6.49 24.43
CA PHE A 341 -8.95 7.07 24.83
C PHE A 341 -8.93 7.30 26.34
N ALA A 342 -8.11 6.53 27.03
CA ALA A 342 -7.96 6.55 28.49
C ALA A 342 -6.47 6.55 28.88
N VAL A 343 -6.21 6.77 30.16
CA VAL A 343 -4.84 6.72 30.71
C VAL A 343 -4.26 5.31 30.49
N ASN A 344 -3.12 5.23 29.81
CA ASN A 344 -2.39 3.99 29.50
C ASN A 344 -3.18 2.96 28.68
N LYS A 345 -4.34 3.33 28.14
CA LYS A 345 -5.21 2.45 27.37
C LYS A 345 -5.87 3.15 26.18
N ILE A 346 -5.71 2.59 24.98
CA ILE A 346 -6.51 2.93 23.79
C ILE A 346 -7.19 1.65 23.33
N VAL A 347 -8.52 1.68 23.19
CA VAL A 347 -9.29 0.58 22.60
C VAL A 347 -10.10 1.11 21.44
N SER A 348 -9.95 0.54 20.24
CA SER A 348 -10.72 0.94 19.06
C SER A 348 -11.46 -0.25 18.48
N LEU A 349 -12.79 -0.20 18.53
CA LEU A 349 -13.64 -1.09 17.74
C LEU A 349 -13.83 -0.48 16.35
N ILE A 350 -13.53 -1.26 15.32
CA ILE A 350 -13.52 -0.83 13.93
C ILE A 350 -14.44 -1.76 13.14
N GLU A 351 -15.35 -1.18 12.38
CA GLU A 351 -16.26 -1.90 11.49
C GLU A 351 -16.12 -1.37 10.07
N TYR A 352 -16.08 -2.28 9.11
CA TYR A 352 -15.91 -1.97 7.69
C TYR A 352 -16.78 -2.88 6.83
N SER A 353 -17.65 -2.28 6.04
CA SER A 353 -18.47 -3.00 5.06
C SER A 353 -17.68 -3.11 3.75
N LYS A 354 -17.05 -4.26 3.56
CA LYS A 354 -16.23 -4.57 2.38
C LYS A 354 -17.12 -5.05 1.24
N ASN A 355 -17.06 -4.33 0.13
CA ASN A 355 -17.58 -4.82 -1.14
C ASN A 355 -16.52 -5.73 -1.78
N ASP A 356 -16.96 -6.67 -2.62
CA ASP A 356 -16.08 -7.48 -3.48
C ASP A 356 -15.22 -8.51 -2.72
N LEU A 357 -15.44 -8.72 -1.42
CA LEU A 357 -14.88 -9.88 -0.73
C LEU A 357 -15.51 -11.18 -1.27
N ILE A 358 -16.83 -11.14 -1.47
CA ILE A 358 -17.65 -12.17 -2.11
C ILE A 358 -18.40 -11.48 -3.24
N GLU A 359 -18.43 -12.10 -4.42
CA GLU A 359 -19.09 -11.52 -5.59
C GLU A 359 -20.57 -11.22 -5.32
N GLY A 360 -21.00 -9.99 -5.64
CA GLY A 360 -22.37 -9.53 -5.45
C GLY A 360 -22.80 -9.32 -4.00
N LYS A 361 -21.89 -9.39 -3.01
CA LYS A 361 -22.22 -9.21 -1.58
C LYS A 361 -21.29 -8.26 -0.85
N THR A 362 -21.88 -7.53 0.10
CA THR A 362 -21.15 -6.72 1.08
C THR A 362 -20.98 -7.51 2.37
N VAL A 363 -19.75 -7.70 2.83
CA VAL A 363 -19.43 -8.42 4.07
C VAL A 363 -19.01 -7.41 5.14
N LYS A 364 -19.59 -7.51 6.33
CA LYS A 364 -19.23 -6.64 7.46
C LYS A 364 -18.05 -7.24 8.23
N LEU A 365 -16.89 -6.61 8.13
CA LEU A 365 -15.69 -6.94 8.87
C LEU A 365 -15.63 -6.13 10.17
N SER A 366 -15.12 -6.74 11.24
CA SER A 366 -14.98 -6.09 12.54
C SER A 366 -13.66 -6.45 13.24
N SER A 367 -12.97 -5.45 13.78
CA SER A 367 -11.71 -5.59 14.50
C SER A 367 -11.72 -4.76 15.78
N GLU A 368 -11.17 -5.30 16.87
CA GLU A 368 -10.88 -4.56 18.08
C GLU A 368 -9.36 -4.44 18.26
N LEU A 369 -8.87 -3.21 18.22
CA LEU A 369 -7.50 -2.87 18.53
C LEU A 369 -7.39 -2.48 20.00
N VAL A 370 -6.52 -3.15 20.75
CA VAL A 370 -6.27 -2.86 22.17
C VAL A 370 -4.81 -2.52 22.35
N MET A 371 -4.53 -1.30 22.83
CA MET A 371 -3.23 -0.90 23.34
C MET A 371 -3.37 -0.65 24.83
N GLU A 372 -2.72 -1.47 25.66
CA GLU A 372 -2.75 -1.33 27.11
C GLU A 372 -1.36 -1.64 27.68
N ASN A 373 -0.79 -0.70 28.43
CA ASN A 373 0.56 -0.82 29.00
C ASN A 373 1.62 -1.25 27.95
N ASN A 374 1.61 -0.58 26.78
CA ASN A 374 2.45 -0.86 25.61
C ASN A 374 2.27 -2.24 24.95
N ASN A 375 1.28 -3.02 25.37
CA ASN A 375 0.92 -4.26 24.70
C ASN A 375 -0.18 -3.98 23.67
N PHE A 376 0.10 -4.31 22.41
CA PHE A 376 -0.85 -4.19 21.31
C PHE A 376 -1.47 -5.54 20.97
N LYS A 377 -2.79 -5.58 20.83
CA LYS A 377 -3.56 -6.72 20.33
C LYS A 377 -4.50 -6.27 19.22
N ASN A 378 -4.63 -7.10 18.18
CA ASN A 378 -5.67 -7.00 17.17
C ASN A 378 -6.55 -8.24 17.28
N LEU A 379 -7.80 -8.05 17.68
CA LEU A 379 -8.79 -9.11 17.86
C LEU A 379 -9.81 -9.03 16.74
N ASN A 380 -10.17 -10.17 16.15
CA ASN A 380 -11.24 -10.21 15.15
C ASN A 380 -12.59 -10.42 15.83
N HIS A 381 -13.57 -9.63 15.42
CA HIS A 381 -14.97 -9.72 15.84
C HIS A 381 -15.92 -9.88 14.64
N THR A 382 -15.38 -10.21 13.48
CA THR A 382 -16.16 -10.49 12.26
C THR A 382 -17.03 -11.73 12.49
N VAL A 383 -18.32 -11.60 12.25
CA VAL A 383 -19.29 -12.70 12.33
C VAL A 383 -19.85 -12.93 10.93
N LEU A 384 -19.63 -14.13 10.39
CA LEU A 384 -20.13 -14.54 9.09
C LEU A 384 -21.39 -15.39 9.22
N THR A 385 -22.33 -15.18 8.31
CA THR A 385 -23.46 -16.08 8.05
C THR A 385 -22.98 -17.39 7.42
N ASP A 386 -23.78 -18.45 7.52
CA ASP A 386 -23.41 -19.75 6.94
C ASP A 386 -23.34 -19.72 5.40
N GLU A 387 -24.12 -18.83 4.78
CA GLU A 387 -24.04 -18.58 3.35
C GLU A 387 -22.71 -17.91 2.96
N GLU A 388 -22.27 -16.87 3.69
CA GLU A 388 -20.98 -16.22 3.46
C GLU A 388 -19.81 -17.18 3.66
N LYS A 389 -19.86 -18.04 4.69
CA LYS A 389 -18.86 -19.11 4.89
C LYS A 389 -18.78 -20.05 3.70
N THR A 390 -19.94 -20.47 3.16
CA THR A 390 -20.01 -21.38 2.02
C THR A 390 -19.38 -20.74 0.78
N LEU A 391 -19.74 -19.49 0.48
CA LEU A 391 -19.21 -18.75 -0.67
C LEU A 391 -17.71 -18.46 -0.52
N LEU A 392 -17.22 -18.12 0.68
CA LEU A 392 -15.79 -17.95 0.95
C LEU A 392 -15.02 -19.26 0.76
N THR A 393 -15.58 -20.40 1.19
CA THR A 393 -14.96 -21.72 0.97
C THR A 393 -14.82 -22.01 -0.53
N GLN A 394 -15.88 -21.77 -1.32
CA GLN A 394 -15.84 -21.91 -2.77
C GLN A 394 -14.81 -20.97 -3.41
N LYS A 395 -14.71 -19.73 -2.94
CA LYS A 395 -13.69 -18.77 -3.39
C LYS A 395 -12.28 -19.28 -3.10
N ILE A 396 -12.01 -19.79 -1.89
CA ILE A 396 -10.70 -20.35 -1.51
C ILE A 396 -10.35 -21.55 -2.39
N GLU A 397 -11.30 -22.44 -2.65
CA GLU A 397 -11.08 -23.59 -3.55
C GLU A 397 -10.78 -23.13 -4.98
N ASN A 398 -11.46 -22.10 -5.48
CA ASN A 398 -11.18 -21.50 -6.78
C ASN A 398 -9.78 -20.87 -6.83
N LEU A 399 -9.38 -20.13 -5.79
CA LEU A 399 -8.03 -19.57 -5.67
C LEU A 399 -6.95 -20.67 -5.66
N ARG A 400 -7.17 -21.75 -4.89
CA ARG A 400 -6.24 -22.89 -4.81
C ARG A 400 -6.13 -23.66 -6.10
N ASN A 401 -7.23 -23.86 -6.80
CA ASN A 401 -7.28 -24.76 -7.96
C ASN A 401 -7.09 -23.99 -9.27
N ASN A 402 -7.79 -22.89 -9.50
CA ASN A 402 -7.77 -22.19 -10.78
C ASN A 402 -6.64 -21.16 -10.86
N ASN A 403 -6.51 -20.27 -9.87
CA ASN A 403 -5.49 -19.21 -9.92
C ASN A 403 -4.08 -19.79 -9.84
N TYR A 404 -3.85 -20.81 -9.00
CA TYR A 404 -2.57 -21.52 -8.97
C TYR A 404 -2.21 -22.11 -10.35
N GLN A 405 -3.15 -22.78 -11.00
CA GLN A 405 -2.92 -23.38 -12.33
C GLN A 405 -2.69 -22.31 -13.40
N GLN A 406 -3.35 -21.15 -13.31
CA GLN A 406 -3.07 -20.01 -14.19
C GLN A 406 -1.66 -19.46 -14.00
N ILE A 407 -1.19 -19.30 -12.75
CA ILE A 407 0.20 -18.89 -12.46
C ILE A 407 1.19 -19.88 -13.05
N MET A 408 0.96 -21.19 -12.87
CA MET A 408 1.86 -22.23 -13.39
C MET A 408 1.84 -22.31 -14.92
N THR A 409 0.66 -22.24 -15.55
CA THR A 409 0.54 -22.24 -17.02
C THR A 409 1.26 -21.04 -17.62
N LYS A 410 1.11 -19.86 -16.99
CA LYS A 410 1.82 -18.65 -17.43
C LYS A 410 3.34 -18.77 -17.26
N TYR A 411 3.80 -19.37 -16.16
CA TYR A 411 5.23 -19.65 -15.96
C TYR A 411 5.79 -20.57 -17.05
N GLU A 412 5.07 -21.64 -17.41
CA GLU A 412 5.47 -22.56 -18.46
C GLU A 412 5.54 -21.87 -19.84
N GLU A 413 4.56 -21.02 -20.16
CA GLU A 413 4.55 -20.21 -21.38
C GLU A 413 5.72 -19.23 -21.43
N ASP A 414 5.94 -18.47 -20.34
CA ASP A 414 7.03 -17.50 -20.24
C ASP A 414 8.41 -18.20 -20.33
N ASN A 415 8.59 -19.37 -19.71
CA ASN A 415 9.85 -20.14 -19.83
C ASN A 415 10.06 -20.68 -21.24
N LYS A 416 9.02 -21.15 -21.93
CA LYS A 416 9.12 -21.60 -23.33
C LYS A 416 9.52 -20.47 -24.28
N ASN A 417 9.01 -19.26 -24.04
CA ASN A 417 9.41 -18.08 -24.81
C ASN A 417 10.89 -17.76 -24.60
N ILE A 418 11.38 -17.82 -23.34
CA ILE A 418 12.80 -17.64 -23.03
C ILE A 418 13.67 -18.71 -23.70
N GLU A 419 13.28 -19.98 -23.65
CA GLU A 419 13.99 -21.06 -24.36
C GLU A 419 14.09 -20.79 -25.86
N THR A 420 13.01 -20.31 -26.48
CA THR A 420 13.01 -19.94 -27.91
C THR A 420 13.97 -18.80 -28.22
N LEU A 421 14.07 -17.79 -27.34
CA LEU A 421 15.02 -16.69 -27.48
C LEU A 421 16.47 -17.18 -27.35
N ILE A 422 16.73 -18.03 -26.35
CA ILE A 422 18.05 -18.66 -26.14
C ILE A 422 18.47 -19.46 -27.38
N ASP A 423 17.59 -20.33 -27.90
CA ASP A 423 17.85 -21.14 -29.09
C ASP A 423 18.15 -20.27 -30.32
N THR A 424 17.42 -19.15 -30.48
CA THR A 424 17.64 -18.19 -31.57
C THR A 424 19.03 -17.57 -31.51
N VAL A 425 19.48 -17.16 -30.31
CA VAL A 425 20.80 -16.58 -30.12
C VAL A 425 21.91 -17.62 -30.27
N TYR A 426 21.73 -18.84 -29.76
CA TYR A 426 22.68 -19.94 -29.97
C TYR A 426 22.83 -20.30 -31.45
N ALA A 427 21.76 -20.29 -32.24
CA ALA A 427 21.85 -20.52 -33.68
C ALA A 427 22.74 -19.48 -34.38
N GLN A 428 22.75 -18.23 -33.93
CA GLN A 428 23.67 -17.19 -34.45
C GLN A 428 25.12 -17.45 -34.04
N LYS A 429 25.35 -17.91 -32.81
CA LYS A 429 26.68 -18.35 -32.37
C LYS A 429 27.21 -19.49 -33.23
N ASP A 430 26.40 -20.51 -33.47
CA ASP A 430 26.75 -21.68 -34.27
C ASP A 430 27.07 -21.30 -35.73
N LYS A 431 26.32 -20.36 -36.31
CA LYS A 431 26.63 -19.79 -37.63
C LYS A 431 28.03 -19.15 -37.66
N LEU A 432 28.38 -18.35 -36.66
CA LEU A 432 29.69 -17.71 -36.54
C LEU A 432 30.82 -18.72 -36.29
N ASP A 433 30.57 -19.76 -35.48
CA ASP A 433 31.50 -20.88 -35.25
C ASP A 433 31.80 -21.64 -36.53
N LYS A 434 30.76 -22.00 -37.27
CA LYS A 434 30.90 -22.67 -38.56
C LYS A 434 31.64 -21.78 -39.57
N LEU A 435 31.28 -20.50 -39.68
CA LEU A 435 31.95 -19.56 -40.59
C LEU A 435 33.45 -19.48 -40.30
N GLN A 436 33.83 -19.32 -39.03
CA GLN A 436 35.26 -19.27 -38.65
C GLN A 436 35.99 -20.56 -39.02
N LYS A 437 35.40 -21.72 -38.72
CA LYS A 437 35.97 -23.03 -39.04
C LYS A 437 36.16 -23.20 -40.55
N ASP A 438 35.15 -22.85 -41.34
CA ASP A 438 35.20 -22.97 -42.79
C ASP A 438 36.21 -21.98 -43.41
N LEU A 439 36.36 -20.78 -42.85
CA LEU A 439 37.39 -19.82 -43.27
C LEU A 439 38.81 -20.38 -43.04
N LEU A 440 39.06 -21.04 -41.90
CA LEU A 440 40.35 -21.63 -41.56
C LEU A 440 40.66 -22.92 -42.34
N SER A 441 39.66 -23.59 -42.88
CA SER A 441 39.84 -24.79 -43.73
C SER A 441 40.29 -24.43 -45.14
N LEU A 442 41.46 -24.92 -45.56
CA LEU A 442 42.00 -24.68 -46.90
C LEU A 442 41.15 -25.28 -48.03
N GLY A 443 40.48 -26.39 -47.77
CA GLY A 443 39.68 -27.13 -48.77
C GLY A 443 38.22 -26.68 -48.84
N THR A 444 37.76 -25.84 -47.91
CA THR A 444 36.36 -25.42 -47.85
C THR A 444 36.17 -24.04 -48.48
N ILE A 445 35.30 -23.96 -49.48
CA ILE A 445 34.81 -22.69 -50.04
C ILE A 445 33.56 -22.28 -49.25
N VAL A 446 33.56 -21.05 -48.74
CA VAL A 446 32.46 -20.52 -47.95
C VAL A 446 31.40 -19.94 -48.87
N THR A 447 30.16 -20.43 -48.80
CA THR A 447 29.02 -19.81 -49.48
C THR A 447 28.36 -18.80 -48.55
N VAL A 448 28.19 -17.57 -49.04
CA VAL A 448 27.45 -16.51 -48.35
C VAL A 448 26.09 -16.39 -49.03
N GLU A 449 25.00 -16.41 -48.27
CA GLU A 449 23.66 -16.27 -48.85
C GLU A 449 23.48 -14.88 -49.46
N GLN A 450 22.75 -14.81 -50.57
CA GLN A 450 22.40 -13.54 -51.20
C GLN A 450 21.27 -12.90 -50.40
N ALA A 451 21.52 -11.72 -49.82
CA ALA A 451 20.51 -11.02 -49.04
C ALA A 451 19.21 -10.89 -49.86
N ALA A 452 18.09 -11.36 -49.30
CA ALA A 452 16.78 -11.11 -49.88
C ALA A 452 16.59 -9.59 -49.94
N VAL A 453 16.43 -9.05 -51.15
CA VAL A 453 16.09 -7.65 -51.37
C VAL A 453 14.64 -7.48 -50.90
N THR A 454 14.42 -6.93 -49.71
CA THR A 454 13.10 -6.42 -49.32
C THR A 454 12.83 -5.18 -50.16
N ASN A 455 12.15 -5.36 -51.30
CA ASN A 455 11.55 -4.25 -52.04
C ASN A 455 10.43 -3.66 -51.20
N GLU A 456 10.66 -2.47 -50.65
CA GLU A 456 9.57 -1.56 -50.29
C GLU A 456 8.86 -1.16 -51.59
N ASN A 457 7.56 -1.49 -51.69
CA ASN A 457 6.59 -1.17 -52.77
C ASN A 457 6.30 -2.27 -53.81
N ALA A 458 5.41 -3.20 -53.48
CA ALA A 458 4.41 -3.78 -54.39
C ALA A 458 3.29 -4.53 -53.59
N PRO A 459 2.05 -4.61 -54.11
CA PRO A 459 0.82 -4.64 -53.30
C PRO A 459 0.45 -6.01 -52.74
N GLN A 460 -0.27 -5.97 -51.61
CA GLN A 460 -0.98 -7.11 -51.03
C GLN A 460 -2.01 -7.71 -52.00
N ASN A 461 -1.96 -9.02 -52.25
CA ASN A 461 -3.13 -9.88 -52.08
C ASN A 461 -2.82 -11.40 -52.03
N ASN A 462 -3.38 -12.03 -51.01
CA ASN A 462 -3.81 -13.43 -50.81
C ASN A 462 -3.13 -14.59 -51.55
N ASN A 463 -2.50 -15.48 -50.77
CA ASN A 463 -3.11 -16.80 -50.60
C ASN A 463 -2.81 -17.43 -49.22
N GLN A 464 -3.86 -18.05 -48.66
CA GLN A 464 -3.98 -18.66 -47.35
C GLN A 464 -3.12 -19.92 -47.17
N ASN A 465 -2.59 -20.14 -45.96
CA ASN A 465 -3.05 -21.26 -45.13
C ASN A 465 -2.52 -21.23 -43.68
N ASN A 466 -3.49 -21.21 -42.76
CA ASN A 466 -3.53 -21.67 -41.37
C ASN A 466 -2.61 -21.04 -40.30
N GLY A 467 -3.08 -19.92 -39.75
CA GLY A 467 -3.03 -19.66 -38.31
C GLY A 467 -4.36 -20.06 -37.66
N SER A 468 -4.32 -20.82 -36.56
CA SER A 468 -5.45 -20.96 -35.65
C SER A 468 -5.41 -19.80 -34.65
N ALA A 469 -6.29 -18.83 -34.86
CA ALA A 469 -6.67 -17.84 -33.87
C ALA A 469 -7.37 -18.53 -32.69
N ILE A 470 -6.89 -18.28 -31.47
CA ILE A 470 -7.61 -18.67 -30.25
C ILE A 470 -8.73 -17.65 -30.04
N ASN A 471 -9.96 -18.14 -30.19
CA ASN A 471 -11.19 -17.41 -29.93
C ASN A 471 -11.40 -17.36 -28.41
N ILE A 472 -11.46 -16.16 -27.84
CA ILE A 472 -11.92 -15.94 -26.45
C ILE A 472 -13.43 -16.20 -26.43
N LEU A 473 -13.83 -17.39 -25.98
CA LEU A 473 -15.21 -17.72 -25.68
C LEU A 473 -15.44 -17.60 -24.18
N ASN A 474 -16.04 -16.46 -23.83
CA ASN A 474 -16.72 -16.17 -22.58
C ASN A 474 -17.91 -17.13 -22.41
N ASN A 475 -17.89 -18.01 -21.40
CA ASN A 475 -19.06 -18.80 -21.01
C ASN A 475 -19.50 -18.41 -19.60
N ASN A 476 -20.46 -17.47 -19.59
CA ASN A 476 -21.43 -17.32 -18.53
C ASN A 476 -22.71 -17.98 -19.04
N ALA A 477 -23.18 -19.06 -18.41
CA ALA A 477 -24.49 -19.63 -18.73
C ALA A 477 -25.12 -20.29 -17.51
N SER A 478 -26.02 -19.54 -16.88
CA SER A 478 -27.09 -20.05 -16.05
C SER A 478 -28.07 -20.89 -16.87
N SER A 479 -28.45 -22.05 -16.30
CA SER A 479 -29.74 -22.75 -16.38
C SER A 479 -30.63 -22.59 -17.63
N SER A 480 -30.98 -23.71 -18.28
CA SER A 480 -32.35 -24.25 -18.34
C SER A 480 -32.43 -25.55 -19.17
N ASN A 481 -33.27 -26.46 -18.69
CA ASN A 481 -33.67 -27.77 -19.22
C ASN A 481 -33.92 -27.85 -20.73
N ILE A 482 -33.70 -29.04 -21.32
CA ILE A 482 -34.76 -29.91 -21.89
C ILE A 482 -34.20 -31.34 -22.10
N ASN A 483 -35.03 -32.31 -21.70
CA ASN A 483 -34.87 -33.76 -21.79
C ASN A 483 -34.63 -34.29 -23.22
N ASN A 484 -33.92 -35.42 -23.33
CA ASN A 484 -34.50 -36.59 -23.99
C ASN A 484 -33.82 -37.91 -23.58
N ASP A 485 -34.67 -38.90 -23.31
CA ASP A 485 -34.40 -40.27 -22.91
C ASP A 485 -33.65 -41.09 -23.97
N SER A 486 -32.81 -42.04 -23.52
CA SER A 486 -33.02 -43.48 -23.79
C SER A 486 -31.93 -44.38 -23.18
N ASN A 487 -32.37 -45.16 -22.18
CA ASN A 487 -32.05 -46.55 -21.84
C ASN A 487 -30.87 -47.27 -22.55
N ASN A 488 -29.99 -47.89 -21.76
CA ASN A 488 -30.07 -49.35 -21.55
C ASN A 488 -29.19 -49.86 -20.38
N ASN A 489 -29.89 -50.34 -19.35
CA ASN A 489 -29.69 -51.50 -18.48
C ASN A 489 -28.39 -52.33 -18.60
N THR A 490 -27.73 -52.63 -17.47
CA THR A 490 -27.58 -54.02 -16.94
C THR A 490 -27.24 -53.99 -15.45
N ASN A 491 -28.08 -54.66 -14.66
CA ASN A 491 -27.97 -54.99 -13.23
C ASN A 491 -26.72 -55.84 -12.90
N ASN A 492 -26.14 -55.72 -11.69
CA ASN A 492 -26.48 -56.59 -10.55
C ASN A 492 -25.64 -56.32 -9.28
N SER A 493 -26.36 -55.93 -8.22
CA SER A 493 -26.42 -56.55 -6.88
C SER A 493 -25.17 -56.85 -6.04
N SER A 494 -25.17 -56.19 -4.87
CA SER A 494 -25.27 -56.80 -3.53
C SER A 494 -24.05 -56.69 -2.59
N ASN A 495 -24.24 -55.79 -1.62
CA ASN A 495 -24.14 -55.96 -0.16
C ASN A 495 -22.81 -56.21 0.56
N ASN A 496 -22.65 -55.32 1.54
CA ASN A 496 -22.27 -55.49 2.94
C ASN A 496 -20.90 -54.99 3.43
N ALA A 497 -21.03 -54.23 4.52
CA ALA A 497 -20.03 -53.56 5.31
C ALA A 497 -19.17 -54.53 6.13
N GLU A 498 -17.92 -54.16 6.41
CA GLU A 498 -17.44 -53.88 7.77
C GLU A 498 -16.00 -53.33 7.78
N LYS A 499 -15.72 -52.58 8.84
CA LYS A 499 -14.47 -51.88 9.18
C LYS A 499 -13.29 -52.85 9.37
N GLN A 500 -12.06 -52.42 9.07
CA GLN A 500 -10.99 -52.23 10.07
C GLN A 500 -9.67 -51.69 9.47
N ASN A 501 -9.21 -50.62 10.14
CA ASN A 501 -7.85 -50.14 10.44
C ASN A 501 -6.60 -50.84 9.83
N GLY A 502 -5.65 -50.03 9.35
CA GLY A 502 -4.31 -50.48 8.93
C GLY A 502 -3.37 -49.38 8.44
N ASN A 503 -2.90 -48.56 9.38
CA ASN A 503 -1.66 -47.76 9.41
C ASN A 503 -0.65 -47.99 8.26
N GLN A 504 -0.24 -46.94 7.52
CA GLN A 504 1.17 -46.68 7.16
C GLN A 504 1.42 -45.19 6.83
N ASN A 505 2.64 -44.78 7.16
CA ASN A 505 3.15 -43.45 7.45
C ASN A 505 3.84 -42.81 6.21
N THR A 506 4.29 -41.57 6.42
CA THR A 506 5.35 -40.81 5.74
C THR A 506 5.04 -40.08 4.43
N ASN A 507 4.89 -38.75 4.50
CA ASN A 507 5.95 -37.84 4.06
C ASN A 507 5.75 -36.40 4.59
N LYS A 508 6.51 -36.07 5.64
CA LYS A 508 6.85 -34.69 6.02
C LYS A 508 7.98 -34.24 5.08
N ILE A 509 7.75 -33.21 4.27
CA ILE A 509 8.83 -32.50 3.59
C ILE A 509 9.25 -31.34 4.49
N ASN A 510 10.47 -31.46 5.02
CA ASN A 510 11.17 -30.44 5.78
C ASN A 510 11.93 -29.55 4.77
N ILE A 511 11.50 -28.32 4.58
CA ILE A 511 12.27 -27.33 3.81
C ILE A 511 13.13 -26.56 4.82
N GLY A 512 14.43 -26.85 4.78
CA GLY A 512 15.42 -26.21 5.63
C GLY A 512 15.65 -24.75 5.25
N ASN A 513 15.80 -23.93 6.27
CA ASN A 513 16.29 -22.55 6.19
C ASN A 513 17.66 -22.49 5.49
N ARG A 514 17.77 -21.59 4.51
CA ARG A 514 18.98 -20.81 4.26
C ARG A 514 18.60 -19.36 4.07
#